data_AF-A0A9P5WF71-F1
#
_entry.id   AF-A0A9P5WF71-F1
#
_cell.length_a   1.000
_cell.length_b   1.000
_cell.length_c   1.000
_cell.angle_alpha   90.00
_cell.angle_beta   90.00
_cell.angle_gamma   90.00
#
_symmetry.space_group_name_H-M   'P 1'
#
loop_
_entity.id
_entity.type
_entity.pdbx_description
1 polymer ?
#
loop_
_entity_poly.entity_id
_entity_poly.type
_entity_poly.pdbx_seq_one_letter_code
_entity_poly.pdbx_strand_id
1 'polypeptide(L)'
;MLDAVILANSLYEIAKDATYSNIRSAFEEYYNERFPKAKADLESSKRMASLVSGQTWMDNIMRKITLNLMPSSLMNATFVKTLAYRPQASFIPRIEYRGSGRVDPQKESKRYSQEKTYAI
;
A
#
# COMPACT_ATOMS: atom_id res chain seq x y z
N MET A 1 3.38 -4.20 8.77
CA MET A 1 1.93 -4.50 8.85
C MET A 1 1.31 -4.71 7.48
N LEU A 2 1.48 -3.80 6.51
CA LEU A 2 0.87 -3.94 5.17
C LEU A 2 1.31 -5.23 4.44
N ASP A 3 2.59 -5.59 4.56
CA ASP A 3 3.14 -6.81 3.96
C ASP A 3 2.43 -8.07 4.45
N ALA A 4 2.17 -8.15 5.75
CA ALA A 4 1.47 -9.28 6.35
C ALA A 4 0.02 -9.40 5.84
N VAL A 5 -0.67 -8.27 5.65
CA VAL A 5 -2.04 -8.27 5.12
C VAL A 5 -2.08 -8.75 3.67
N ILE A 6 -1.20 -8.22 2.80
CA ILE A 6 -1.16 -8.67 1.40
C ILE A 6 -0.77 -10.14 1.31
N LEU A 7 0.25 -10.57 2.07
CA LEU A 7 0.66 -11.97 2.07
C LEU A 7 -0.46 -12.89 2.57
N ALA A 8 -1.16 -12.50 3.65
CA ALA A 8 -2.31 -13.24 4.15
C ALA A 8 -3.42 -13.35 3.09
N ASN A 9 -3.69 -12.28 2.34
CA ASN A 9 -4.66 -12.30 1.25
C ASN A 9 -4.25 -13.28 0.14
N SER A 10 -2.98 -13.26 -0.27
CA SER A 10 -2.45 -14.19 -1.28
C SER A 10 -2.50 -15.65 -0.82
N LEU A 11 -2.16 -15.91 0.44
CA LEU A 11 -2.19 -17.26 1.01
C LEU A 11 -3.61 -17.78 1.23
N TYR A 12 -4.55 -16.91 1.58
CA TYR A 12 -5.94 -17.29 1.82
C TYR A 12 -6.59 -17.92 0.57
N GLU A 13 -6.29 -17.42 -0.63
CA GLU A 13 -6.81 -17.97 -1.90
C GLU A 13 -6.42 -19.44 -2.09
N ILE A 14 -5.24 -19.85 -1.64
CA ILE A 14 -4.69 -21.20 -1.89
C ILE A 14 -4.83 -22.13 -0.69
N ALA A 15 -5.31 -21.65 0.47
CA ALA A 15 -5.17 -22.39 1.72
C ALA A 15 -5.98 -23.70 1.80
N LYS A 16 -6.96 -23.94 0.91
CA LYS A 16 -7.67 -25.23 0.80
C LYS A 16 -6.85 -26.28 0.04
N ASP A 17 -6.05 -25.85 -0.95
CA ASP A 17 -5.35 -26.71 -1.91
C ASP A 17 -3.89 -26.23 -2.08
N ALA A 18 -3.13 -26.30 -0.99
CA ALA A 18 -1.75 -25.84 -0.94
C ALA A 18 -0.82 -26.81 -1.67
N THR A 19 -0.41 -26.44 -2.89
CA THR A 19 0.62 -27.14 -3.65
C THR A 19 1.87 -26.26 -3.77
N TYR A 20 3.03 -26.85 -4.02
CA TYR A 20 4.26 -26.08 -4.26
C TYR A 20 4.07 -25.02 -5.35
N SER A 21 3.40 -25.39 -6.45
CA SER A 21 3.09 -24.49 -7.57
C SER A 21 2.25 -23.30 -7.11
N ASN A 22 1.15 -23.56 -6.40
CA ASN A 22 0.24 -22.50 -5.94
C ASN A 22 0.88 -21.60 -4.89
N ILE A 23 1.71 -22.16 -4.01
CA ILE A 23 2.49 -21.37 -3.03
C ILE A 23 3.41 -20.41 -3.76
N ARG A 24 4.20 -20.91 -4.73
CA ARG A 24 5.09 -20.05 -5.53
C ARG A 24 4.32 -18.93 -6.21
N SER A 25 3.21 -19.25 -6.87
CA SER A 25 2.36 -18.25 -7.53
C SER A 25 1.80 -17.22 -6.53
N ALA A 26 1.40 -17.63 -5.32
CA ALA A 26 0.92 -16.70 -4.30
C ALA A 26 2.02 -15.72 -3.83
N PHE A 27 3.27 -16.17 -3.70
CA PHE A 27 4.40 -15.29 -3.39
C PHE A 27 4.76 -14.35 -4.55
N GLU A 28 4.65 -14.81 -5.79
CA GLU A 28 4.83 -13.97 -6.98
C GLU A 28 3.73 -12.89 -7.06
N GLU A 29 2.47 -13.24 -6.78
CA GLU A 29 1.37 -12.27 -6.69
C GLU A 29 1.62 -11.24 -5.58
N TYR A 30 2.00 -11.69 -4.38
CA TYR A 30 2.37 -10.81 -3.27
C TYR A 30 3.47 -9.83 -3.68
N TYR A 31 4.53 -10.33 -4.32
CA TYR A 31 5.65 -9.49 -4.75
C TYR A 31 5.21 -8.46 -5.79
N ASN A 32 4.48 -8.88 -6.82
CA ASN A 32 3.99 -8.00 -7.89
C ASN A 32 3.05 -6.91 -7.35
N GLU A 33 2.23 -7.25 -6.35
CA GLU A 33 1.37 -6.27 -5.71
C GLU A 33 2.18 -5.32 -4.82
N ARG A 34 3.05 -5.83 -3.95
CA ARG A 34 3.65 -5.03 -2.86
C ARG A 34 4.93 -4.29 -3.27
N PHE A 35 5.79 -4.92 -4.07
CA PHE A 35 7.12 -4.39 -4.37
C PHE A 35 7.11 -2.97 -4.96
N PRO A 36 6.24 -2.62 -5.94
CA PRO A 36 6.22 -1.27 -6.48
C PRO A 36 5.89 -0.20 -5.43
N LYS A 37 4.94 -0.49 -4.53
CA LYS A 37 4.56 0.43 -3.44
C LYS A 37 5.69 0.53 -2.41
N ALA A 38 6.27 -0.60 -2.02
CA ALA A 38 7.36 -0.63 -1.04
C ALA A 38 8.59 0.17 -1.52
N LYS A 39 8.91 0.04 -2.81
CA LYS A 39 9.98 0.82 -3.43
C LYS A 39 9.67 2.32 -3.41
N ALA A 40 8.44 2.71 -3.77
CA ALA A 40 8.02 4.11 -3.72
C ALA A 40 8.07 4.69 -2.30
N ASP A 41 7.64 3.92 -1.29
CA ASP A 41 7.70 4.30 0.13
C ASP A 41 9.16 4.52 0.59
N LEU A 42 10.07 3.62 0.18
CA LEU A 42 11.49 3.73 0.48
C LEU A 42 12.11 4.97 -0.18
N GLU A 43 11.82 5.21 -1.46
CA GLU A 43 12.30 6.40 -2.18
C GLU A 43 11.76 7.70 -1.57
N SER A 44 10.48 7.72 -1.18
CA SER A 44 9.86 8.84 -0.48
C SER A 44 10.55 9.11 0.86
N SER A 45 10.81 8.04 1.64
CA SER A 45 11.50 8.12 2.92
C SER A 45 12.92 8.67 2.78
N LYS A 46 13.66 8.23 1.75
CA LYS A 46 14.99 8.77 1.43
C LYS A 46 14.94 10.27 1.12
N ARG A 47 13.97 10.70 0.29
CA ARG A 47 13.80 12.13 -0.03
C ARG A 47 13.48 12.96 1.21
N MET A 48 12.61 12.45 2.08
CA MET A 48 12.28 13.12 3.34
C MET A 48 13.51 13.21 4.26
N ALA A 49 14.30 12.13 4.36
CA ALA A 49 15.54 12.13 5.14
C ALA A 49 16.56 13.16 4.60
N SER A 50 16.72 13.26 3.28
CA SER A 50 17.56 14.30 2.66
C SER A 50 17.04 15.71 2.96
N LEU A 51 15.72 15.90 2.96
CA LEU A 51 15.12 17.21 3.24
C LEU A 51 15.36 17.64 4.70
N VAL A 52 15.22 16.71 5.66
CA VAL A 52 15.35 16.99 7.10
C VAL A 52 16.81 17.07 7.53
N SER A 53 17.63 16.10 7.11
CA SER A 53 18.97 15.87 7.66
C SER A 53 20.10 16.03 6.63
N GLY A 54 19.77 16.28 5.36
CA GLY A 54 20.75 16.45 4.29
C GLY A 54 21.59 17.70 4.48
N GLN A 55 22.88 17.58 4.20
CA GLN A 55 23.87 18.65 4.42
C GLN A 55 24.44 19.21 3.12
N THR A 56 23.96 18.74 1.95
CA THR A 56 24.45 19.25 0.67
C THR A 56 23.82 20.61 0.34
N TRP A 57 24.47 21.37 -0.54
CA TRP A 57 23.92 22.64 -1.04
C TRP A 57 22.54 22.44 -1.70
N MET A 58 22.37 21.34 -2.44
CA MET A 58 21.08 20.98 -3.04
C MET A 58 20.01 20.68 -2.00
N ASP A 59 20.35 19.96 -0.91
CA ASP A 59 19.40 19.70 0.19
C ASP A 59 18.92 21.01 0.83
N ASN A 60 19.82 21.98 1.01
CA ASN A 60 19.48 23.29 1.56
C ASN A 60 18.53 24.09 0.65
N ILE A 61 18.73 24.03 -0.67
CA ILE A 61 17.81 24.65 -1.64
C ILE A 61 16.45 23.97 -1.58
N MET A 62 16.42 22.64 -1.68
CA MET A 62 15.18 21.86 -1.66
C MET A 62 14.39 22.10 -0.37
N ARG A 63 15.07 22.14 0.78
CA ARG A 63 14.44 22.44 2.07
C ARG A 63 13.82 23.84 2.09
N LYS A 64 14.53 24.86 1.60
CA LYS A 64 13.99 26.24 1.53
C LYS A 64 12.75 26.32 0.63
N ILE A 65 12.77 25.66 -0.52
CA ILE A 65 11.63 25.63 -1.44
C ILE A 65 10.46 24.89 -0.79
N THR A 66 10.70 23.68 -0.28
CA THR A 66 9.62 22.84 0.26
C THR A 66 9.04 23.39 1.55
N LEU A 67 9.85 23.92 2.47
CA LEU A 67 9.33 24.40 3.76
C LEU A 67 8.75 25.82 3.71
N ASN A 68 9.21 26.67 2.78
CA ASN A 68 8.75 28.07 2.73
C ASN A 68 7.84 28.39 1.55
N LEU A 69 7.97 27.69 0.41
CA LEU A 69 7.25 28.02 -0.83
C LEU A 69 6.16 27.00 -1.19
N MET A 70 6.14 25.82 -0.56
CA MET A 70 5.14 24.80 -0.87
C MET A 70 3.78 25.19 -0.27
N PRO A 71 2.72 25.32 -1.08
CA PRO A 71 1.38 25.57 -0.56
C PRO A 71 0.88 24.38 0.26
N SER A 72 0.15 24.64 1.35
CA SER A 72 -0.42 23.59 2.20
C SER A 72 -1.35 22.65 1.45
N SER A 73 -2.04 23.13 0.41
CA SER A 73 -2.88 22.31 -0.47
C SER A 73 -2.07 21.23 -1.19
N LEU A 74 -0.87 21.57 -1.68
CA LEU A 74 0.02 20.62 -2.36
C LEU A 74 0.62 19.61 -1.37
N MET A 75 0.96 20.07 -0.17
CA MET A 75 1.45 19.19 0.90
C MET A 75 0.35 18.18 1.31
N ASN A 76 -0.88 18.66 1.50
CA ASN A 76 -2.04 17.82 1.80
C ASN A 76 -2.35 16.84 0.68
N ALA A 77 -2.33 17.27 -0.58
CA ALA A 77 -2.54 16.38 -1.73
C ALA A 77 -1.50 15.26 -1.78
N THR A 78 -0.23 15.59 -1.49
CA THR A 78 0.84 14.59 -1.40
C THR A 78 0.60 13.60 -0.26
N PHE A 79 0.21 14.10 0.91
CA PHE A 79 -0.10 13.27 2.08
C PHE A 79 -1.28 12.33 1.83
N VAL A 80 -2.38 12.84 1.23
CA VAL A 80 -3.54 12.03 0.84
C VAL A 80 -3.14 10.92 -0.12
N LYS A 81 -2.27 11.21 -1.09
CA LYS A 81 -1.76 10.20 -2.04
C LYS A 81 -0.98 9.09 -1.33
N THR A 82 -0.12 9.43 -0.37
CA THR A 82 0.64 8.43 0.41
C THR A 82 -0.28 7.55 1.26
N LEU A 83 -1.38 8.09 1.77
CA LEU A 83 -2.36 7.35 2.57
C LEU A 83 -3.40 6.57 1.74
N ALA A 84 -3.40 6.68 0.41
CA ALA A 84 -4.37 6.03 -0.45
C ALA A 84 -4.23 4.49 -0.46
N TYR A 85 -3.00 3.99 -0.31
CA TYR A 85 -2.71 2.55 -0.28
C TYR A 85 -2.86 1.99 1.13
N ARG A 86 -3.99 1.30 1.38
CA ARG A 86 -4.36 0.78 2.70
C ARG A 86 -5.07 -0.58 2.57
N PRO A 87 -4.32 -1.65 2.26
CA PRO A 87 -4.90 -2.98 2.12
C PRO A 87 -5.56 -3.47 3.41
N GLN A 88 -6.68 -4.16 3.25
CA GLN A 88 -7.43 -4.84 4.29
C GLN A 88 -7.39 -6.37 4.06
N ALA A 89 -7.68 -7.16 5.09
CA ALA A 89 -7.83 -8.59 4.92
C ALA A 89 -9.03 -8.89 3.99
N SER A 90 -8.82 -9.68 2.94
CA SER A 90 -9.81 -9.95 1.89
C SER A 90 -10.86 -10.99 2.30
N PHE A 91 -10.60 -11.69 3.41
CA PHE A 91 -11.43 -12.76 3.98
C PHE A 91 -12.29 -12.30 5.17
N ILE A 92 -12.44 -10.99 5.35
CA ILE A 92 -13.36 -10.38 6.32
C ILE A 92 -14.21 -9.30 5.63
N PRO A 93 -15.35 -8.90 6.20
CA PRO A 93 -16.12 -7.76 5.69
C PRO A 93 -15.25 -6.50 5.62
N ARG A 94 -15.30 -5.80 4.48
CA ARG A 94 -14.57 -4.54 4.31
C ARG A 94 -15.14 -3.48 5.24
N ILE A 95 -14.25 -2.68 5.81
CA ILE A 95 -14.65 -1.55 6.65
C ILE A 95 -15.29 -0.49 5.74
N GLU A 96 -16.41 0.06 6.20
CA GLU A 96 -17.09 1.17 5.52
C GLU A 96 -16.14 2.34 5.29
N TYR A 97 -16.21 2.93 4.11
CA TYR A 97 -15.40 4.08 3.77
C TYR A 97 -15.89 5.33 4.51
N ARG A 98 -15.09 5.84 5.45
CA ARG A 98 -15.36 7.08 6.19
C ARG A 98 -14.30 8.12 5.80
N GLY A 99 -14.65 9.06 4.91
CA GLY A 99 -13.77 10.15 4.50
C GLY A 99 -14.08 10.70 3.11
N SER A 100 -13.23 11.62 2.63
CA SER A 100 -13.29 12.23 1.29
C SER A 100 -12.05 11.96 0.42
N GLY A 101 -11.00 11.37 0.97
CA GLY A 101 -9.79 10.98 0.24
C GLY A 101 -10.02 9.85 -0.78
N ARG A 102 -9.12 9.72 -1.75
CA ARG A 102 -9.14 8.58 -2.66
C ARG A 102 -8.51 7.37 -1.97
N VAL A 103 -9.10 6.19 -2.19
CA VAL A 103 -8.55 4.90 -1.75
C VAL A 103 -8.17 4.11 -2.98
N ASP A 104 -7.01 3.47 -2.96
CA ASP A 104 -6.61 2.59 -4.05
C ASP A 104 -7.47 1.32 -4.06
N PRO A 105 -7.88 0.85 -5.27
CA PRO A 105 -8.67 -0.36 -5.37
C PRO A 105 -7.85 -1.58 -4.91
N GLN A 106 -8.50 -2.45 -4.16
CA GLN A 106 -7.92 -3.71 -3.69
C GLN A 106 -8.56 -4.90 -4.42
N LYS A 107 -7.74 -5.87 -4.83
CA LYS A 107 -8.17 -7.16 -5.39
C LYS A 107 -9.16 -7.84 -4.44
N GLU A 108 -10.29 -8.28 -4.98
CA GLU A 108 -11.29 -9.03 -4.24
C GLU A 108 -10.90 -10.51 -4.17
N SER A 109 -11.25 -11.16 -3.05
CA SER A 109 -11.01 -12.58 -2.88
C SER A 109 -12.06 -13.39 -3.63
N LYS A 110 -11.60 -14.28 -4.52
CA LYS A 110 -12.51 -15.18 -5.26
C LYS A 110 -13.11 -16.19 -4.30
N ARG A 111 -12.27 -16.75 -3.43
CA ARG A 111 -12.68 -17.72 -2.41
C ARG A 111 -13.72 -17.14 -1.44
N TYR A 112 -13.49 -15.95 -0.89
CA TYR A 112 -14.41 -15.36 0.08
C TYR A 112 -15.79 -15.06 -0.54
N SER A 113 -15.80 -14.59 -1.80
CA SER A 113 -17.05 -14.38 -2.54
C SER A 113 -17.82 -15.68 -2.76
N GLN A 114 -17.14 -16.79 -3.04
CA GLN A 114 -17.76 -18.11 -3.14
C GLN A 114 -18.32 -18.57 -1.78
N GLU A 115 -17.52 -18.47 -0.70
CA GLU A 115 -17.94 -18.88 0.65
C GLU A 115 -19.18 -18.12 1.14
N LYS A 116 -19.33 -16.84 0.76
CA LYS A 116 -20.56 -16.08 1.04
C LYS A 116 -21.79 -16.58 0.28
N THR A 117 -21.62 -16.96 -0.99
CA THR A 117 -22.73 -17.45 -1.82
C THR A 117 -23.29 -18.77 -1.31
N TYR A 118 -22.44 -19.65 -0.77
CA TYR A 118 -22.84 -20.95 -0.23
C TYR A 118 -23.34 -20.91 1.23
N ALA A 119 -23.25 -19.75 1.89
CA ALA A 119 -23.68 -19.57 3.28
C ALA A 119 -25.15 -19.09 3.41
N ILE A 120 -25.90 -19.06 2.29
CA ILE A 120 -27.32 -18.74 2.18
C ILE A 120 -28.07 -20.04 1.87
#